data_AF-A0A1Q3GWS4-F1
#
_entry.id   AF-A0A1Q3GWS4-F1
#
_cell.length_a   1.000
_cell.length_b   1.000
_cell.length_c   1.000
_cell.angle_alpha   90.00
_cell.angle_beta   90.00
_cell.angle_gamma   90.00
#
_symmetry.space_group_name_H-M   'P 1'
#
loop_
_entity.id
_entity.type
_entity.pdbx_description
1 polymer ?
#
loop_
_entity_poly.entity_id
_entity_poly.type
_entity_poly.pdbx_seq_one_letter_code
_entity_poly.pdbx_strand_id
1 'polypeptide(L)'
;MKHIQKGPEPESFTKFKGLRHKNWKPTYDVLPDDVIKDIINSLLYYQGGLCCYCQVEINPQTARLVHFHSQHYFPKDSLNYDNLFLSCSVSEGLPPQYQHCAERKGDNIIPKFMDDIRCSSYFKYNTLGEVVPVNNKGLRTIKQIQLNMSKLSASEKTVLNVIEVLNLNTNKLKEQRKAIITELAKVIRKVKDKEKIKKALAVYEKRDKNGRYPRFAGVVLSYLKGL
;
A
#
# COMPACT_ATOMS: atom_id res chain seq x y z
N MET A 1 -5.69 -0.72 0.27
CA MET A 1 -4.58 0.27 0.39
C MET A 1 -5.02 1.41 1.29
N LYS A 2 -4.16 2.40 1.57
CA LYS A 2 -4.53 3.62 2.30
C LYS A 2 -3.98 4.86 1.59
N HIS A 3 -4.60 6.01 1.85
CA HIS A 3 -4.10 7.30 1.38
C HIS A 3 -2.74 7.59 2.02
N ILE A 4 -1.81 8.10 1.22
CA ILE A 4 -0.47 8.51 1.61
C ILE A 4 -0.32 9.98 1.25
N GLN A 5 -0.41 10.84 2.26
CA GLN A 5 -0.14 12.26 2.09
C GLN A 5 1.36 12.49 2.24
N LYS A 6 2.05 12.66 1.10
CA LYS A 6 3.45 13.09 1.09
C LYS A 6 3.53 14.60 1.31
N GLY A 7 4.58 15.02 2.00
CA GLY A 7 4.99 16.41 2.06
C GLY A 7 6.12 16.70 1.07
N PRO A 8 6.91 17.76 1.28
CA PRO A 8 8.04 18.05 0.42
C PRO A 8 9.07 16.92 0.41
N GLU A 9 9.78 16.82 -0.71
CA GLU A 9 10.92 15.91 -0.86
C GLU A 9 12.09 16.32 0.06
N PRO A 10 13.01 15.40 0.39
CA PRO A 10 14.19 15.73 1.20
C PRO A 10 15.07 16.81 0.54
N GLU A 11 15.64 17.70 1.35
CA GLU A 11 16.52 18.76 0.87
C GLU A 11 17.75 18.20 0.13
N SER A 12 18.28 17.05 0.57
CA SER A 12 19.40 16.36 -0.11
C SER A 12 19.03 15.95 -1.54
N PHE A 13 17.80 15.50 -1.77
CA PHE A 13 17.31 15.16 -3.10
C PHE A 13 17.12 16.40 -3.98
N THR A 14 16.57 17.49 -3.42
CA THR A 14 16.47 18.77 -4.13
C THR A 14 17.85 19.31 -4.52
N LYS A 15 18.81 19.28 -3.60
CA LYS A 15 20.20 19.71 -3.84
C LYS A 15 20.85 18.87 -4.93
N PHE A 16 20.72 17.54 -4.87
CA PHE A 16 21.24 16.62 -5.89
C PHE A 16 20.73 16.97 -7.30
N LYS A 17 19.41 17.18 -7.44
CA LYS A 17 18.81 17.58 -8.73
C LYS A 17 19.31 18.95 -9.22
N GLY A 18 19.62 19.85 -8.29
CA GLY A 18 20.05 21.22 -8.57
C GLY A 18 21.56 21.42 -8.80
N LEU A 19 22.40 20.38 -8.66
CA LEU A 19 23.84 20.49 -8.91
C LEU A 19 24.09 21.01 -10.34
N ARG A 20 25.01 21.96 -10.51
CA ARG A 20 25.35 22.51 -11.84
C ARG A 20 26.82 22.25 -12.15
N HIS A 21 27.07 21.38 -13.11
CA HIS A 21 28.37 21.26 -13.77
C HIS A 21 28.11 21.05 -15.27
N LYS A 22 29.11 21.37 -16.11
CA LYS A 22 28.95 21.63 -17.56
C LYS A 22 28.19 20.54 -18.34
N ASN A 23 28.16 19.30 -17.82
CA ASN A 23 27.49 18.13 -18.40
C ASN A 23 26.55 17.39 -17.41
N TRP A 24 26.14 18.00 -16.30
CA TRP A 24 25.31 17.31 -15.30
C TRP A 24 23.92 16.99 -15.83
N LYS A 25 23.57 15.71 -15.81
CA LYS A 25 22.23 15.19 -16.09
C LYS A 25 21.90 14.22 -14.97
N PRO A 26 21.21 14.66 -13.90
CA PRO A 26 20.90 13.78 -12.80
C PRO A 26 19.99 12.67 -13.32
N THR A 27 20.32 11.43 -12.98
CA THR A 27 19.46 10.26 -13.20
C THR A 27 19.25 9.56 -11.87
N TYR A 28 18.24 8.69 -11.82
CA TYR A 28 17.97 7.90 -10.62
C TYR A 28 19.14 6.95 -10.29
N ASP A 29 19.78 6.38 -11.31
CA ASP A 29 20.83 5.36 -11.16
C ASP A 29 22.14 5.91 -10.57
N VAL A 30 22.33 7.23 -10.59
CA VAL A 30 23.51 7.91 -10.04
C VAL A 30 23.21 8.62 -8.71
N LEU A 31 22.08 8.31 -8.08
CA LEU A 31 21.75 8.83 -6.76
C LEU A 31 22.77 8.35 -5.71
N PRO A 32 23.40 9.26 -4.95
CA PRO A 32 24.26 8.89 -3.83
C PRO A 32 23.50 8.14 -2.73
N ASP A 33 24.20 7.23 -2.04
CA ASP A 33 23.61 6.39 -0.98
C ASP A 33 22.98 7.20 0.17
N ASP A 34 23.57 8.34 0.53
CA ASP A 34 23.04 9.25 1.55
C ASP A 34 21.74 9.92 1.09
N VAL A 35 21.66 10.33 -0.17
CA VAL A 35 20.42 10.87 -0.77
C VAL A 35 19.33 9.79 -0.82
N ILE A 36 19.68 8.55 -1.23
CA ILE A 36 18.73 7.42 -1.23
C ILE A 36 18.22 7.17 0.20
N LYS A 37 19.10 7.16 1.19
CA LYS A 37 18.75 6.96 2.60
C LYS A 37 17.78 8.04 3.10
N ASP A 38 17.99 9.30 2.72
CA ASP A 38 17.08 10.40 3.07
C ASP A 38 15.71 10.26 2.41
N ILE A 39 15.65 9.83 1.14
CA ILE A 39 14.39 9.52 0.44
C ILE A 39 13.66 8.39 1.18
N ILE A 40 14.36 7.30 1.53
CA ILE A 40 13.78 6.17 2.27
C ILE A 40 13.24 6.64 3.62
N ASN A 41 14.00 7.40 4.40
CA ASN A 41 13.57 7.90 5.71
C ASN A 41 12.31 8.78 5.60
N SER A 42 12.30 9.68 4.61
CA SER A 42 11.16 10.55 4.33
C SER A 42 9.92 9.77 3.93
N LEU A 43 10.04 8.80 3.01
CA LEU A 43 8.92 7.95 2.61
C LEU A 43 8.46 7.02 3.73
N LEU A 44 9.37 6.52 4.57
CA LEU A 44 9.03 5.71 5.74
C LEU A 44 8.15 6.52 6.71
N TYR A 45 8.49 7.79 6.92
CA TYR A 45 7.67 8.73 7.69
C TYR A 45 6.30 8.95 7.03
N TYR A 46 6.23 9.35 5.76
CA TYR A 46 4.93 9.67 5.13
C TYR A 46 4.02 8.44 4.94
N GLN A 47 4.59 7.25 4.72
CA GLN A 47 3.82 6.01 4.65
C GLN A 47 3.46 5.45 6.04
N GLY A 48 4.01 6.03 7.11
CA GLY A 48 3.84 5.56 8.49
C GLY A 48 4.36 4.13 8.67
N GLY A 49 5.51 3.81 8.09
CA GLY A 49 6.16 2.50 8.25
C GLY A 49 5.53 1.34 7.48
N LEU A 50 4.54 1.57 6.63
CA LEU A 50 3.83 0.52 5.91
C LEU A 50 4.15 0.49 4.42
N CYS A 51 4.12 -0.70 3.81
CA CYS A 51 4.19 -0.88 2.37
C CYS A 51 3.01 -0.18 1.71
N CYS A 52 3.29 0.61 0.67
CA CYS A 52 2.29 1.43 -0.01
C CYS A 52 1.13 0.62 -0.64
N TYR A 53 1.36 -0.67 -0.92
CA TYR A 53 0.37 -1.58 -1.49
C TYR A 53 -0.30 -2.48 -0.45
N CYS A 54 0.45 -3.41 0.16
CA CYS A 54 -0.12 -4.46 1.01
C CYS A 54 -0.32 -4.05 2.46
N GLN A 55 0.26 -2.93 2.92
CA GLN A 55 0.25 -2.49 4.31
C GLN A 55 0.91 -3.45 5.32
N VAL A 56 1.82 -4.31 4.86
CA VAL A 56 2.81 -4.95 5.74
C VAL A 56 3.83 -3.91 6.18
N GLU A 57 4.40 -4.06 7.36
CA GLU A 57 5.47 -3.19 7.85
C GLU A 57 6.70 -3.24 6.93
N ILE A 58 7.30 -2.07 6.71
CA ILE A 58 8.54 -1.92 5.96
C ILE A 58 9.72 -2.15 6.90
N ASN A 59 10.60 -3.07 6.51
CA ASN A 59 11.95 -3.13 7.03
C ASN A 59 12.79 -2.12 6.21
N PRO A 60 13.31 -1.03 6.80
CA PRO A 60 14.04 0.00 6.04
C PRO A 60 15.38 -0.49 5.47
N GLN A 61 15.95 -1.57 6.00
CA GLN A 61 17.18 -2.17 5.47
C GLN A 61 16.94 -2.99 4.20
N THR A 62 15.72 -3.49 3.98
CA THR A 62 15.39 -4.34 2.84
C THR A 62 14.26 -3.79 1.99
N ALA A 63 13.75 -2.60 2.30
CA ALA A 63 12.67 -1.96 1.58
C ALA A 63 13.06 -1.71 0.13
N ARG A 64 12.10 -1.83 -0.78
CA ARG A 64 12.31 -1.38 -2.16
C ARG A 64 11.84 0.05 -2.31
N LEU A 65 12.76 0.94 -2.68
CA LEU A 65 12.42 2.25 -3.24
C LEU A 65 11.95 2.01 -4.69
N VAL A 66 10.71 2.38 -4.98
CA VAL A 66 10.06 2.05 -6.25
C VAL A 66 9.42 3.27 -6.88
N HIS A 67 9.45 3.32 -8.21
CA HIS A 67 8.63 4.24 -8.99
C HIS A 67 7.22 3.68 -9.16
N PHE A 68 6.21 4.50 -8.94
CA PHE A 68 4.81 4.12 -9.16
C PHE A 68 4.53 3.96 -10.67
N HIS A 69 4.86 4.99 -11.44
CA HIS A 69 4.99 4.97 -12.89
C HIS A 69 6.42 4.54 -13.23
N SER A 70 6.57 3.41 -13.92
CA SER A 70 7.90 2.82 -14.12
C SER A 70 8.79 3.68 -15.02
N GLN A 71 10.10 3.60 -14.81
CA GLN A 71 11.08 4.36 -15.59
C GLN A 71 11.09 3.99 -17.08
N HIS A 72 10.65 2.76 -17.41
CA HIS A 72 10.54 2.30 -18.79
C HIS A 72 9.52 3.15 -19.57
N TYR A 73 8.31 3.33 -19.04
CA TYR A 73 7.26 4.09 -19.72
C TYR A 73 7.25 5.59 -19.36
N PHE A 74 7.80 5.96 -18.20
CA PHE A 74 7.76 7.33 -17.66
C PHE A 74 9.16 7.80 -17.21
N PRO A 75 10.17 7.84 -18.12
CA PRO A 75 11.54 8.19 -17.74
C PRO A 75 11.67 9.61 -17.17
N LYS A 76 10.77 10.53 -17.57
CA LYS A 76 10.72 11.91 -17.06
C LYS A 76 10.33 11.99 -15.58
N ASP A 77 9.64 10.97 -15.05
CA ASP A 77 9.23 10.88 -13.64
C ASP A 77 10.22 10.11 -12.78
N SER A 78 11.39 9.74 -13.31
CA SER A 78 12.40 8.96 -12.58
C SER A 78 12.96 9.69 -11.35
N LEU A 79 12.99 11.03 -11.38
CA LEU A 79 13.42 11.89 -10.27
C LEU A 79 12.26 12.70 -9.66
N ASN A 80 11.02 12.33 -10.00
CA ASN A 80 9.84 12.95 -9.41
C ASN A 80 9.55 12.29 -8.06
N TYR A 81 9.75 13.01 -6.96
CA TYR A 81 9.53 12.47 -5.61
C TYR A 81 8.08 11.99 -5.40
N ASP A 82 7.09 12.63 -6.05
CA ASP A 82 5.70 12.19 -5.99
C ASP A 82 5.48 10.83 -6.65
N ASN A 83 6.37 10.42 -7.55
CA ASN A 83 6.38 9.12 -8.18
C ASN A 83 7.11 8.04 -7.35
N LEU A 84 7.83 8.40 -6.28
CA LEU A 84 8.58 7.46 -5.45
C LEU A 84 7.80 6.96 -4.21
N PHE A 85 7.92 5.67 -3.90
CA PHE A 85 7.28 5.02 -2.76
C PHE A 85 8.16 3.88 -2.19
N LEU A 86 7.82 3.41 -0.99
CA LEU A 86 8.39 2.18 -0.42
C LEU A 86 7.42 1.00 -0.56
N SER A 87 7.91 -0.07 -1.17
CA SER A 87 7.26 -1.38 -1.22
C SER A 87 8.00 -2.39 -0.36
N CYS A 88 7.28 -3.38 0.17
CA CYS A 88 7.91 -4.52 0.83
C CYS A 88 8.67 -5.39 -0.19
N SER A 89 9.74 -6.05 0.26
CA SER A 89 10.55 -7.03 -0.48
C SER A 89 10.19 -8.49 -0.15
N VAL A 90 9.10 -8.71 0.60
CA VAL A 90 8.75 -10.03 1.20
C VAL A 90 8.54 -11.17 0.18
N SER A 91 8.32 -10.84 -1.10
CA SER A 91 8.16 -11.85 -2.16
C SER A 91 9.20 -11.77 -3.27
N GLU A 92 10.25 -10.99 -3.07
CA GLU A 92 11.37 -10.94 -4.01
C GLU A 92 12.00 -12.33 -4.14
N GLY A 93 12.34 -12.71 -5.37
CA GLY A 93 12.92 -14.03 -5.68
C GLY A 93 11.96 -15.22 -5.56
N LEU A 94 10.71 -15.02 -5.14
CA LEU A 94 9.70 -16.08 -5.16
C LEU A 94 9.21 -16.35 -6.59
N PRO A 95 8.70 -17.56 -6.89
CA PRO A 95 8.03 -17.84 -8.16
C PRO A 95 6.90 -16.83 -8.46
N PRO A 96 6.65 -16.48 -9.74
CA PRO A 96 5.73 -15.39 -10.12
C PRO A 96 4.33 -15.45 -9.48
N GLN A 97 3.78 -16.65 -9.28
CA GLN A 97 2.47 -16.86 -8.66
C GLN A 97 2.42 -16.46 -7.16
N TYR A 98 3.57 -16.36 -6.50
CA TYR A 98 3.71 -15.97 -5.09
C TYR A 98 4.24 -14.53 -4.91
N GLN A 99 4.65 -13.88 -5.99
CA GLN A 99 5.05 -12.48 -5.98
C GLN A 99 3.85 -11.56 -5.76
N HIS A 100 4.05 -10.46 -5.04
CA HIS A 100 3.04 -9.41 -4.82
C HIS A 100 3.69 -8.02 -4.73
N CYS A 101 2.87 -6.98 -4.61
CA CYS A 101 3.32 -5.58 -4.52
C CYS A 101 4.19 -5.16 -5.72
N ALA A 102 5.24 -4.38 -5.50
CA ALA A 102 6.09 -3.89 -6.57
C ALA A 102 6.73 -5.01 -7.39
N GLU A 103 7.15 -6.11 -6.74
CA GLU A 103 7.75 -7.26 -7.43
C GLU A 103 6.80 -7.84 -8.48
N ARG A 104 5.51 -7.98 -8.14
CA ARG A 104 4.51 -8.49 -9.10
C ARG A 104 4.03 -7.43 -10.09
N LYS A 105 3.95 -6.17 -9.66
CA LYS A 105 3.47 -5.06 -10.48
C LYS A 105 4.30 -4.91 -11.74
N GLY A 106 5.63 -4.91 -11.60
CA GLY A 106 6.54 -4.55 -12.68
C GLY A 106 6.14 -3.21 -13.32
N ASP A 107 6.14 -3.20 -14.65
CA ASP A 107 5.80 -2.03 -15.46
C ASP A 107 4.29 -1.79 -15.66
N ASN A 108 3.42 -2.64 -15.10
CA ASN A 108 1.98 -2.49 -15.26
C ASN A 108 1.51 -1.13 -14.72
N ILE A 109 0.71 -0.43 -15.52
CA ILE A 109 0.10 0.85 -15.18
C ILE A 109 -1.19 0.58 -14.40
N ILE A 110 -1.28 1.15 -13.21
CA ILE A 110 -2.46 1.11 -12.35
C ILE A 110 -2.81 2.52 -11.88
N PRO A 111 -4.08 2.82 -11.57
CA PRO A 111 -4.44 4.09 -10.97
C PRO A 111 -3.78 4.29 -9.62
N LYS A 112 -3.33 5.53 -9.36
CA LYS A 112 -2.63 5.93 -8.15
C LYS A 112 -3.58 6.20 -6.99
N PHE A 113 -4.35 5.16 -6.61
CA PHE A 113 -5.36 5.27 -5.55
C PHE A 113 -4.82 5.79 -4.21
N MET A 114 -3.52 5.63 -3.94
CA MET A 114 -2.90 6.14 -2.71
C MET A 114 -2.85 7.67 -2.62
N ASP A 115 -3.03 8.41 -3.72
CA ASP A 115 -3.08 9.87 -3.74
C ASP A 115 -4.51 10.40 -3.50
N ASP A 116 -5.53 9.53 -3.59
CA ASP A 116 -6.91 9.90 -3.28
C ASP A 116 -7.15 9.78 -1.76
N ILE A 117 -7.68 10.84 -1.14
CA ILE A 117 -8.06 10.86 0.28
C ILE A 117 -9.06 9.73 0.63
N ARG A 118 -9.84 9.29 -0.37
CA ARG A 118 -10.81 8.19 -0.28
C ARG A 118 -10.19 6.83 -0.56
N CYS A 119 -8.86 6.69 -0.68
CA CYS A 119 -8.18 5.43 -1.01
C CYS A 119 -8.76 4.20 -0.29
N SER A 120 -8.97 4.30 1.01
CA SER A 120 -9.49 3.19 1.82
C SER A 120 -10.94 2.80 1.50
N SER A 121 -11.74 3.69 0.91
CA SER A 121 -13.13 3.40 0.54
C SER A 121 -13.24 2.61 -0.77
N TYR A 122 -12.16 2.38 -1.49
CA TYR A 122 -12.16 1.53 -2.68
C TYR A 122 -11.99 0.04 -2.32
N PHE A 123 -11.36 -0.28 -1.19
CA PHE A 123 -10.97 -1.63 -0.82
C PHE A 123 -11.71 -2.09 0.43
N LYS A 124 -12.25 -3.32 0.40
CA LYS A 124 -12.87 -3.99 1.54
C LYS A 124 -12.13 -5.28 1.83
N TYR A 125 -12.14 -5.69 3.09
CA TYR A 125 -11.53 -6.94 3.54
C TYR A 125 -12.58 -7.86 4.16
N ASN A 126 -12.58 -9.13 3.76
CA ASN A 126 -13.52 -10.13 4.29
C ASN A 126 -12.88 -10.99 5.39
N THR A 127 -13.70 -11.85 6.03
CA THR A 127 -13.24 -12.75 7.11
C THR A 127 -12.28 -13.84 6.66
N LEU A 128 -12.12 -14.06 5.34
CA LEU A 128 -11.11 -14.95 4.77
C LEU A 128 -9.78 -14.24 4.53
N GLY A 129 -9.68 -12.95 4.86
CA GLY A 129 -8.49 -12.12 4.64
C GLY A 129 -8.31 -11.66 3.20
N GLU A 130 -9.29 -11.89 2.32
CA GLU A 130 -9.26 -11.39 0.95
C GLU A 130 -9.48 -9.87 0.95
N VAL A 131 -8.76 -9.17 0.08
CA VAL A 131 -9.12 -7.82 -0.34
C VAL A 131 -10.01 -7.91 -1.58
N VAL A 132 -11.10 -7.15 -1.58
CA VAL A 132 -12.07 -7.07 -2.67
C VAL A 132 -12.42 -5.59 -2.94
N PRO A 133 -12.90 -5.23 -4.14
CA PRO A 133 -13.50 -3.92 -4.37
C PRO A 133 -14.71 -3.71 -3.45
N VAL A 134 -14.83 -2.52 -2.88
CA VAL A 134 -16.08 -2.07 -2.24
C VAL A 134 -17.17 -2.06 -3.31
N ASN A 135 -18.30 -2.70 -3.01
CA ASN A 135 -19.44 -2.79 -3.91
C ASN A 135 -20.76 -2.79 -3.11
N ASN A 136 -21.84 -2.32 -3.75
CA ASN A 136 -23.20 -2.30 -3.19
C ASN A 136 -24.02 -3.57 -3.52
N LYS A 137 -23.40 -4.57 -4.17
CA LYS A 137 -24.07 -5.78 -4.66
C LYS A 137 -24.02 -6.94 -3.67
N GLY A 138 -23.43 -6.73 -2.49
CA GLY A 138 -23.26 -7.78 -1.50
C GLY A 138 -22.25 -8.86 -1.89
N LEU A 139 -21.39 -8.62 -2.89
CA LEU A 139 -20.35 -9.56 -3.31
C LEU A 139 -19.18 -9.44 -2.32
N ARG A 140 -18.96 -10.48 -1.51
CA ARG A 140 -18.04 -10.46 -0.36
C ARG A 140 -16.73 -11.18 -0.61
N THR A 141 -16.62 -12.00 -1.66
CA THR A 141 -15.40 -12.76 -1.99
C THR A 141 -14.96 -12.51 -3.43
N ILE A 142 -13.68 -12.75 -3.71
CA ILE A 142 -13.15 -12.66 -5.09
C ILE A 142 -13.91 -13.61 -6.03
N LYS A 143 -14.21 -14.84 -5.58
CA LYS A 143 -15.00 -15.82 -6.35
C LYS A 143 -16.37 -15.26 -6.73
N GLN A 144 -17.07 -14.63 -5.80
CA GLN A 144 -18.38 -14.01 -6.09
C GLN A 144 -18.27 -12.86 -7.09
N ILE A 145 -17.23 -12.04 -6.97
CA ILE A 145 -16.95 -10.94 -7.89
C ILE A 145 -16.68 -11.45 -9.30
N GLN A 146 -15.82 -12.45 -9.44
CA GLN A 146 -15.47 -13.04 -10.73
C GLN A 146 -16.68 -13.70 -11.42
N LEU A 147 -17.54 -14.38 -10.65
CA LEU A 147 -18.79 -14.95 -11.18
C LEU A 147 -19.84 -13.90 -11.57
N ASN A 148 -19.69 -12.65 -11.12
CA ASN A 148 -20.62 -11.56 -11.36
C ASN A 148 -19.97 -10.37 -12.09
N MET A 149 -18.92 -10.62 -12.89
CA MET A 149 -18.13 -9.58 -13.58
C MET A 149 -18.96 -8.58 -14.38
N SER A 150 -20.05 -9.03 -15.01
CA SER A 150 -20.96 -8.19 -15.78
C SER A 150 -21.72 -7.16 -14.93
N LYS A 151 -21.88 -7.41 -13.61
CA LYS A 151 -22.58 -6.52 -12.68
C LYS A 151 -21.67 -5.43 -12.10
N LEU A 152 -20.35 -5.52 -12.26
CA LEU A 152 -19.45 -4.51 -11.72
C LEU A 152 -19.42 -3.26 -12.59
N SER A 153 -19.43 -2.11 -11.93
CA SER A 153 -19.14 -0.81 -12.51
C SER A 153 -17.69 -0.73 -13.01
N ALA A 154 -17.40 0.26 -13.85
CA ALA A 154 -16.03 0.50 -14.33
C ALA A 154 -15.05 0.70 -13.15
N SER A 155 -15.41 1.51 -12.15
CA SER A 155 -14.56 1.75 -10.98
C SER A 155 -14.28 0.47 -10.19
N GLU A 156 -15.29 -0.37 -9.93
CA GLU A 156 -15.08 -1.63 -9.22
C GLU A 156 -14.19 -2.61 -10.01
N LYS A 157 -14.35 -2.67 -11.35
CA LYS A 157 -13.47 -3.46 -12.23
C LYS A 157 -12.03 -2.95 -12.20
N THR A 158 -11.84 -1.63 -12.19
CA THR A 158 -10.52 -1.01 -12.05
C THR A 158 -9.86 -1.38 -10.72
N VAL A 159 -10.60 -1.32 -9.61
CA VAL A 159 -10.06 -1.74 -8.30
C VAL A 159 -9.72 -3.23 -8.29
N LEU A 160 -10.55 -4.08 -8.90
CA LEU A 160 -10.28 -5.51 -9.05
C LEU A 160 -8.96 -5.74 -9.82
N ASN A 161 -8.79 -5.06 -10.96
CA ASN A 161 -7.56 -5.13 -11.75
C ASN A 161 -6.34 -4.73 -10.92
N VAL A 162 -6.43 -3.67 -10.10
CA VAL A 162 -5.33 -3.28 -9.20
C VAL A 162 -5.00 -4.38 -8.18
N ILE A 163 -6.03 -5.01 -7.60
CA ILE A 163 -5.84 -6.13 -6.66
C ILE A 163 -5.11 -7.31 -7.34
N GLU A 164 -5.46 -7.61 -8.59
CA GLU A 164 -4.91 -8.71 -9.38
C GLU A 164 -3.47 -8.41 -9.86
N VAL A 165 -3.22 -7.24 -10.44
CA VAL A 165 -1.88 -6.80 -10.89
C VAL A 165 -0.89 -6.80 -9.73
N LEU A 166 -1.30 -6.35 -8.56
CA LEU A 166 -0.46 -6.34 -7.36
C LEU A 166 -0.44 -7.69 -6.61
N ASN A 167 -1.25 -8.66 -7.05
CA ASN A 167 -1.49 -9.95 -6.40
C ASN A 167 -1.70 -9.80 -4.87
N LEU A 168 -2.60 -8.90 -4.47
CA LEU A 168 -2.82 -8.59 -3.05
C LEU A 168 -3.53 -9.71 -2.27
N ASN A 169 -3.91 -10.80 -2.94
CA ASN A 169 -4.58 -11.97 -2.39
C ASN A 169 -3.73 -13.25 -2.45
N THR A 170 -2.40 -13.14 -2.45
CA THR A 170 -1.53 -14.29 -2.18
C THR A 170 -1.95 -15.00 -0.89
N ASN A 171 -1.76 -16.33 -0.83
CA ASN A 171 -2.10 -17.12 0.35
C ASN A 171 -1.46 -16.55 1.63
N LYS A 172 -0.18 -16.14 1.56
CA LYS A 172 0.52 -15.51 2.69
C LYS A 172 -0.18 -14.25 3.19
N LEU A 173 -0.56 -13.33 2.31
CA LEU A 173 -1.25 -12.10 2.71
C LEU A 173 -2.65 -12.39 3.27
N LYS A 174 -3.41 -13.29 2.63
CA LYS A 174 -4.75 -13.67 3.10
C LYS A 174 -4.69 -14.25 4.51
N GLU A 175 -3.83 -15.23 4.75
CA GLU A 175 -3.71 -15.85 6.08
C GLU A 175 -3.28 -14.85 7.15
N GLN A 176 -2.33 -13.95 6.84
CA GLN A 176 -1.92 -12.92 7.79
C GLN A 176 -3.05 -11.93 8.12
N ARG A 177 -3.84 -11.49 7.12
CA ARG A 177 -4.99 -10.61 7.35
C ARG A 177 -6.09 -11.33 8.13
N LYS A 178 -6.39 -12.58 7.74
CA LYS A 178 -7.37 -13.45 8.41
C LYS A 178 -7.02 -13.66 9.87
N ALA A 179 -5.74 -13.89 10.20
CA ALA A 179 -5.30 -14.03 11.58
C ALA A 179 -5.63 -12.78 12.42
N ILE A 180 -5.28 -11.58 11.92
CA ILE A 180 -5.58 -10.32 12.64
C ILE A 180 -7.10 -10.12 12.76
N ILE A 181 -7.87 -10.33 11.69
CA ILE A 181 -9.34 -10.19 11.72
C ILE A 181 -9.96 -11.17 12.73
N THR A 182 -9.47 -12.41 12.78
CA THR A 182 -9.96 -13.45 13.68
C THR A 182 -9.68 -13.09 15.14
N GLU A 183 -8.49 -12.59 15.46
CA GLU A 183 -8.17 -12.13 16.81
C GLU A 183 -9.03 -10.93 17.23
N LEU A 184 -9.22 -9.96 16.33
CA LEU A 184 -10.11 -8.82 16.58
C LEU A 184 -11.56 -9.29 16.81
N ALA A 185 -12.06 -10.21 15.99
CA ALA A 185 -13.41 -10.76 16.13
C ALA A 185 -13.60 -11.45 17.49
N LYS A 186 -12.61 -12.18 18.00
CA LYS A 186 -12.66 -12.81 19.34
C LYS A 186 -12.79 -11.77 20.45
N VAL A 187 -12.04 -10.66 20.36
CA VAL A 187 -12.08 -9.58 21.35
C VAL A 187 -13.43 -8.86 21.31
N ILE A 188 -13.95 -8.58 20.12
CA ILE A 188 -15.19 -7.79 19.94
C ILE A 188 -16.45 -8.64 20.18
N ARG A 189 -16.47 -9.93 19.80
CA ARG A 189 -17.64 -10.80 20.05
C ARG A 189 -17.91 -10.98 21.55
N LYS A 190 -16.87 -10.96 22.38
CA LYS A 190 -17.00 -11.07 23.85
C LYS A 190 -17.60 -9.81 24.48
N VAL A 191 -17.63 -8.69 23.76
CA VAL A 191 -18.04 -7.40 24.31
C VAL A 191 -18.70 -6.62 23.17
N LYS A 192 -20.03 -6.57 23.11
CA LYS A 192 -20.79 -5.62 22.25
C LYS A 192 -20.60 -4.16 22.71
N ASP A 193 -19.38 -3.84 23.09
CA ASP A 193 -18.97 -2.61 23.74
C ASP A 193 -18.43 -1.69 22.66
N LYS A 194 -19.30 -0.76 22.25
CA LYS A 194 -19.00 0.29 21.28
C LYS A 194 -17.75 1.09 21.69
N GLU A 195 -17.46 1.21 22.99
CA GLU A 195 -16.25 1.91 23.45
C GLU A 195 -14.98 1.12 23.15
N LYS A 196 -14.99 -0.21 23.24
CA LYS A 196 -13.83 -1.03 22.81
C LYS A 196 -13.58 -0.94 21.31
N ILE A 197 -14.64 -0.94 20.50
CA ILE A 197 -14.52 -0.75 19.05
C ILE A 197 -13.94 0.64 18.75
N LYS A 198 -14.45 1.69 19.40
CA LYS A 198 -13.95 3.07 19.26
C LYS A 198 -12.48 3.21 19.67
N LYS A 199 -12.07 2.59 20.78
CA LYS A 199 -10.67 2.55 21.22
C LYS A 199 -9.79 1.82 20.20
N ALA A 200 -10.23 0.67 19.69
CA ALA A 200 -9.49 -0.07 18.67
C ALA A 200 -9.35 0.77 17.38
N LEU A 201 -10.42 1.41 16.90
CA LEU A 201 -10.35 2.33 15.75
C LEU A 201 -9.29 3.41 15.97
N ALA A 202 -9.31 4.08 17.13
CA ALA A 202 -8.35 5.14 17.44
C ALA A 202 -6.88 4.68 17.42
N VAL A 203 -6.60 3.44 17.82
CA VAL A 203 -5.24 2.85 17.76
C VAL A 203 -4.77 2.69 16.32
N TYR A 204 -5.63 2.18 15.43
CA TYR A 204 -5.25 1.91 14.04
C TYR A 204 -5.36 3.13 13.11
N GLU A 205 -6.07 4.19 13.52
CA GLU A 205 -6.12 5.48 12.80
C GLU A 205 -4.90 6.37 13.06
N LYS A 206 -4.18 6.12 14.16
CA LYS A 206 -3.05 6.95 14.59
C LYS A 206 -1.72 6.26 14.39
N ARG A 207 -0.69 7.09 14.23
CA ARG A 207 0.71 6.66 14.30
C ARG A 207 1.10 6.53 15.77
N ASP A 208 1.96 5.56 16.07
CA ASP A 208 2.58 5.41 17.37
C ASP A 208 3.60 6.53 17.64
N LYS A 209 4.27 6.47 18.80
CA LYS A 209 5.32 7.42 19.19
C LYS A 209 6.52 7.47 18.23
N ASN A 210 6.69 6.45 17.38
CA ASN A 210 7.75 6.38 16.37
C ASN A 210 7.24 6.79 14.98
N GLY A 211 6.02 7.32 14.88
CA GLY A 211 5.43 7.72 13.60
C GLY A 211 4.93 6.55 12.74
N ARG A 212 4.77 5.34 13.30
CA ARG A 212 4.36 4.14 12.56
C ARG A 212 2.91 3.79 12.78
N TYR A 213 2.24 3.35 11.72
CA TYR A 213 0.95 2.69 11.84
C TYR A 213 1.15 1.22 12.21
N PRO A 214 0.21 0.62 12.97
CA PRO A 214 0.19 -0.82 13.13
C PRO A 214 0.07 -1.52 11.77
N ARG A 215 0.72 -2.68 11.66
CA ARG A 215 0.62 -3.55 10.48
C ARG A 215 -0.84 -3.77 10.10
N PHE A 216 -1.14 -3.66 8.80
CA PHE A 216 -2.48 -3.82 8.26
C PHE A 216 -3.53 -2.85 8.83
N ALA A 217 -3.14 -1.64 9.24
CA ALA A 217 -4.07 -0.63 9.75
C ALA A 217 -5.34 -0.47 8.90
N GLY A 218 -5.23 -0.31 7.59
CA GLY A 218 -6.40 -0.19 6.71
C GLY A 218 -7.32 -1.43 6.69
N VAL A 219 -6.76 -2.64 6.91
CA VAL A 219 -7.55 -3.89 7.01
C VAL A 219 -8.40 -3.85 8.27
N VAL A 220 -7.77 -3.51 9.40
CA VAL A 220 -8.44 -3.45 10.70
C VAL A 220 -9.52 -2.37 10.70
N LEU A 221 -9.19 -1.17 10.22
CA LEU A 221 -10.15 -0.08 10.11
C LEU A 221 -11.34 -0.43 9.22
N SER A 222 -11.10 -1.09 8.08
CA SER A 222 -12.17 -1.54 7.19
C SER A 222 -13.07 -2.58 7.87
N TYR A 223 -12.50 -3.51 8.64
CA TYR A 223 -13.28 -4.52 9.36
C TYR A 223 -14.13 -3.89 10.47
N LEU A 224 -13.51 -3.06 11.32
CA LEU A 224 -14.19 -2.42 12.47
C LEU A 224 -15.31 -1.47 12.04
N LYS A 225 -15.14 -0.71 10.94
CA LYS A 225 -16.18 0.18 10.39
C LYS A 225 -17.36 -0.57 9.77
N GLY A 226 -17.22 -1.88 9.54
CA GLY A 226 -18.26 -2.73 8.97
C GLY A 226 -19.02 -3.58 9.99
N LEU A 227 -18.69 -3.48 11.29
CA LEU A 227 -19.43 -4.08 12.41
C LEU A 227 -20.59 -3.17 12.84
#